data_AF-A0A257PC82-F1
#
_entry.id   AF-A0A257PC82-F1
#
_cell.length_a   1.000
_cell.length_b   1.000
_cell.length_c   1.000
_cell.angle_alpha   90.00
_cell.angle_beta   90.00
_cell.angle_gamma   90.00
#
_symmetry.space_group_name_H-M   'P 1'
#
loop_
_entity.id
_entity.type
_entity.pdbx_description
1 polymer ?
#
loop_
_entity_poly.entity_id
_entity_poly.type
_entity_poly.pdbx_seq_one_letter_code
_entity_poly.pdbx_strand_id
1 'polypeptide(L)'
;MSTSADSATAGPPPPPAGRDKRPKRGATARPLWLEFLLGAVLLGLAAVLTLVFAVVMLYPRLPALSELTDYRPDLPLRVYSAEGTLIGEFGVQRRTVVPFALIPPQVREA
;
A
#
# COMPACT_ATOMS: atom_id res chain seq x y z
N MET A 1 99.45 38.40 -0.66
CA MET A 1 98.57 37.90 0.41
C MET A 1 97.31 38.76 0.38
N SER A 2 96.26 38.33 -0.32
CA SER A 2 95.21 37.46 0.23
C SER A 2 94.30 38.29 1.15
N THR A 3 93.02 38.54 0.92
CA THR A 3 92.04 38.02 -0.03
C THR A 3 90.81 38.95 -0.03
N SER A 4 89.98 38.82 -1.06
CA SER A 4 88.51 38.86 -1.03
C SER A 4 87.81 40.19 -0.67
N ALA A 5 87.71 41.06 -1.67
CA ALA A 5 86.49 41.81 -1.95
C ALA A 5 85.76 41.08 -3.08
N ASP A 6 84.78 40.24 -2.73
CA ASP A 6 83.89 39.57 -3.67
C ASP A 6 82.56 39.23 -2.98
N SER A 7 81.52 39.14 -3.80
CA SER A 7 80.16 38.69 -3.54
C SER A 7 79.18 39.70 -2.94
N ALA A 8 78.59 40.45 -3.87
CA ALA A 8 77.21 40.86 -3.83
C ALA A 8 76.29 39.79 -3.21
N THR A 9 75.72 40.10 -2.05
CA THR A 9 74.59 39.35 -1.48
C THR A 9 73.35 40.23 -1.56
N ALA A 10 72.81 40.36 -2.77
CA ALA A 10 71.46 40.83 -2.98
C ALA A 10 70.51 39.66 -2.73
N GLY A 11 70.08 39.48 -1.49
CA GLY A 11 68.98 38.56 -1.17
C GLY A 11 67.63 39.24 -1.42
N PRO A 12 66.74 38.60 -2.19
CA PRO A 12 65.33 38.70 -1.86
C PRO A 12 64.77 37.28 -1.67
N PRO A 13 63.92 37.10 -0.66
CA PRO A 13 62.54 36.88 -1.05
C PRO A 13 61.57 37.86 -0.36
N PRO A 14 60.51 38.29 -1.06
CA PRO A 14 59.49 39.18 -0.52
C PRO A 14 58.73 38.55 0.65
N PRO A 15 58.13 39.37 1.55
CA PRO A 15 57.25 38.90 2.62
C PRO A 15 56.08 38.07 2.07
N PRO A 16 55.51 37.13 2.84
CA PRO A 16 54.42 36.28 2.37
C PRO A 16 53.23 37.15 1.94
N ALA A 17 53.09 37.33 0.64
CA ALA A 17 52.01 38.08 0.02
C ALA A 17 50.75 37.21 0.00
N GLY A 18 49.69 37.74 0.59
CA GLY A 18 48.32 37.29 0.34
C GLY A 18 47.89 36.13 1.22
N ARG A 19 47.25 36.45 2.34
CA ARG A 19 46.32 35.53 2.99
C ARG A 19 45.08 35.49 2.09
N ASP A 20 45.03 34.54 1.17
CA ASP A 20 43.88 34.30 0.30
C ASP A 20 42.67 33.89 1.15
N LYS A 21 41.86 34.90 1.51
CA LYS A 21 40.50 34.68 2.02
C LYS A 21 39.67 34.14 0.87
N ARG A 22 39.73 32.83 0.64
CA ARG A 22 38.80 32.16 -0.28
C ARG A 22 37.38 32.47 0.18
N PRO A 23 36.51 33.05 -0.66
CA PRO A 23 35.12 33.23 -0.28
C PRO A 23 34.53 31.84 -0.03
N LYS A 24 33.99 31.63 1.16
CA LYS A 24 33.17 30.45 1.44
C LYS A 24 32.00 30.49 0.47
N ARG A 25 32.11 29.74 -0.63
CA ARG A 25 31.06 29.57 -1.63
C ARG A 25 29.85 29.07 -0.85
N GLY A 26 28.85 29.94 -0.71
CA GLY A 26 27.62 29.61 0.00
C GLY A 26 26.99 28.42 -0.70
N ALA A 27 27.23 27.24 -0.16
CA ALA A 27 26.44 26.08 -0.49
C ALA A 27 25.03 26.45 -0.05
N THR A 28 24.15 26.70 -1.00
CA THR A 28 22.71 26.76 -0.78
C THR A 28 22.31 25.42 -0.20
N ALA A 29 22.38 25.32 1.13
CA ALA A 29 22.01 24.15 1.88
C ALA A 29 20.51 24.00 1.66
N ARG A 30 20.14 23.13 0.72
CA ARG A 30 18.76 22.73 0.55
C ARG A 30 18.29 22.21 1.91
N PRO A 31 17.20 22.76 2.46
CA PRO A 31 16.72 22.31 3.74
C PRO A 31 16.38 20.82 3.67
N LEU A 32 17.14 19.96 4.35
CA LEU A 32 16.91 18.50 4.37
C LEU A 32 15.46 18.15 4.77
N TRP A 33 14.81 18.98 5.59
CA TRP A 33 13.41 18.81 5.97
C TRP A 33 12.43 18.90 4.79
N LEU A 34 12.79 19.64 3.73
CA LEU A 34 11.99 19.75 2.51
C LEU A 34 12.04 18.44 1.70
N GLU A 35 13.17 17.73 1.72
CA GLU A 35 13.30 16.41 1.09
C GLU A 35 12.49 15.35 1.84
N PHE A 36 12.48 15.40 3.18
CA PHE A 36 11.60 14.54 3.99
C PHE A 36 10.11 14.85 3.78
N LEU A 37 9.74 16.13 3.70
CA LEU A 37 8.36 16.54 3.40
C LEU A 37 7.92 16.03 2.01
N LEU A 38 8.78 16.20 1.00
CA LEU A 38 8.51 15.71 -0.35
C LEU A 38 8.38 14.18 -0.37
N GLY A 39 9.27 13.47 0.34
CA GLY A 39 9.20 12.02 0.50
C GLY A 39 7.90 11.56 1.18
N ALA A 40 7.47 12.25 2.25
CA ALA A 40 6.23 11.94 2.95
C ALA A 40 4.99 12.15 2.06
N VAL A 41 4.97 13.23 1.26
CA VAL A 41 3.89 13.51 0.30
C VAL A 41 3.83 12.45 -0.79
N LEU A 42 4.98 12.08 -1.37
CA LEU A 42 5.06 11.04 -2.40
C LEU A 42 4.64 9.67 -1.84
N LEU A 43 5.04 9.33 -0.62
CA LEU A 43 4.65 8.09 0.04
C LEU A 43 3.14 8.05 0.33
N GLY A 44 2.58 9.16 0.82
CA GLY A 44 1.14 9.29 1.04
C GLY A 44 0.35 9.15 -0.26
N LEU A 45 0.80 9.79 -1.34
CA LEU A 45 0.18 9.67 -2.66
C LEU A 45 0.25 8.23 -3.19
N ALA A 46 1.39 7.56 -3.05
CA ALA A 46 1.55 6.17 -3.47
C ALA A 46 0.62 5.22 -2.68
N ALA A 47 0.46 5.44 -1.37
CA ALA A 47 -0.44 4.67 -0.54
C ALA A 47 -1.90 4.84 -0.98
N VAL A 48 -2.35 6.07 -1.22
CA VAL A 48 -3.72 6.36 -1.70
C VAL A 48 -3.95 5.72 -3.08
N LEU A 49 -3.00 5.88 -4.01
CA LEU A 49 -3.10 5.27 -5.34
C LEU A 49 -3.20 3.74 -5.27
N THR A 50 -2.40 3.13 -4.39
CA THR A 50 -2.42 1.67 -4.19
C THR A 50 -3.76 1.21 -3.64
N LEU A 51 -4.32 1.93 -2.66
CA LEU A 51 -5.62 1.61 -2.09
C LEU A 51 -6.74 1.73 -3.13
N VAL A 52 -6.77 2.82 -3.88
CA VAL A 52 -7.76 3.03 -4.95
C VAL A 52 -7.65 1.93 -6.00
N PHE A 53 -6.43 1.61 -6.42
CA PHE A 53 -6.18 0.51 -7.36
C PHE A 53 -6.71 -0.82 -6.83
N ALA A 54 -6.41 -1.16 -5.56
CA ALA A 54 -6.90 -2.37 -4.93
C ALA A 54 -8.44 -2.43 -4.92
N VAL A 55 -9.12 -1.34 -4.54
CA VAL A 55 -10.59 -1.29 -4.54
C VAL A 55 -11.14 -1.48 -5.95
N VAL A 56 -10.64 -0.75 -6.95
CA VAL A 56 -11.11 -0.87 -8.33
C VAL A 56 -10.91 -2.28 -8.90
N MET A 57 -9.83 -2.97 -8.50
CA MET A 57 -9.51 -4.29 -9.02
C MET A 57 -10.25 -5.42 -8.29
N LEU A 58 -10.52 -5.24 -6.99
CA LEU A 58 -11.16 -6.25 -6.13
C LEU A 58 -12.69 -6.13 -6.10
N TYR A 59 -13.23 -4.90 -6.14
CA TYR A 59 -14.68 -4.64 -6.17
C TYR A 59 -15.45 -5.42 -7.25
N PRO A 60 -15.00 -5.50 -8.51
CA PRO A 60 -15.72 -6.28 -9.55
C PRO A 60 -15.61 -7.81 -9.37
N ARG A 61 -14.70 -8.28 -8.51
CA ARG A 61 -14.54 -9.71 -8.19
C ARG A 61 -15.36 -10.13 -6.98
N LEU A 62 -15.86 -9.17 -6.20
CA LEU A 62 -16.69 -9.45 -5.04
C LEU A 62 -18.12 -9.76 -5.53
N PRO A 63 -18.62 -10.99 -5.33
CA PRO A 63 -20.01 -11.30 -5.63
C PRO A 63 -20.91 -10.38 -4.81
N ALA A 64 -21.99 -9.90 -5.45
CA ALA A 64 -22.94 -9.03 -4.78
C ALA A 64 -23.54 -9.74 -3.56
N LEU A 65 -23.58 -9.04 -2.42
CA LEU A 65 -24.09 -9.57 -1.15
C LEU A 65 -25.61 -9.87 -1.18
N SER A 66 -26.27 -9.60 -2.30
CA SER A 66 -27.68 -9.88 -2.56
C SER A 66 -28.01 -11.37 -2.46
N GLU A 67 -27.08 -12.27 -2.76
CA GLU A 67 -27.33 -13.72 -2.65
C GLU A 67 -27.36 -14.22 -1.19
N LEU A 68 -26.70 -13.50 -0.28
CA LEU A 68 -26.66 -13.89 1.14
C LEU A 68 -27.85 -13.33 1.93
N THR A 69 -28.46 -12.24 1.49
CA THR A 69 -29.59 -11.61 2.20
C THR A 69 -30.95 -12.10 1.70
N ASP A 70 -31.09 -12.35 0.40
CA ASP A 70 -32.33 -12.80 -0.23
C ASP A 70 -32.22 -14.22 -0.80
N TYR A 71 -31.70 -15.16 0.00
CA TYR A 71 -31.76 -16.58 -0.33
C TYR A 71 -33.23 -17.05 -0.32
N ARG A 72 -33.88 -17.03 -1.49
CA ARG A 72 -35.16 -17.70 -1.74
C ARG A 72 -34.89 -19.09 -2.30
N PRO A 73 -34.86 -20.14 -1.47
CA PRO A 73 -34.74 -21.50 -1.96
C PRO A 73 -35.96 -21.84 -2.82
N ASP A 74 -35.72 -22.50 -3.95
CA ASP A 74 -36.78 -22.99 -4.82
C ASP A 74 -37.72 -23.91 -4.02
N LEU A 75 -38.99 -23.52 -3.91
CA LEU A 75 -40.01 -24.30 -3.23
C LEU A 75 -40.45 -25.44 -4.15
N PRO A 76 -40.36 -26.71 -3.71
CA PRO A 76 -40.79 -27.83 -4.53
C PRO A 76 -42.30 -27.78 -4.76
N LEU A 77 -42.74 -28.18 -5.96
CA LEU A 77 -44.16 -28.29 -6.28
C LEU A 77 -44.74 -29.50 -5.55
N ARG A 78 -45.75 -29.27 -4.70
CA ARG A 78 -46.50 -30.35 -4.02
C ARG A 78 -47.80 -30.63 -4.78
N VAL A 79 -47.98 -31.88 -5.21
CA VAL A 79 -49.21 -32.32 -5.91
C VAL A 79 -50.09 -33.09 -4.92
N TYR A 80 -51.35 -32.68 -4.78
CA TYR A 80 -52.33 -33.30 -3.89
C TYR A 80 -53.44 -34.00 -4.68
N SER A 81 -53.98 -35.08 -4.11
CA SER A 81 -55.20 -35.74 -4.56
C SER A 81 -56.43 -34.87 -4.25
N ALA A 82 -57.56 -35.13 -4.89
CA ALA A 82 -58.83 -34.46 -4.60
C ALA A 82 -59.26 -34.61 -3.13
N GLU A 83 -58.85 -35.72 -2.49
CA GLU A 83 -59.06 -36.00 -1.06
C GLU A 83 -57.97 -35.40 -0.14
N GLY A 84 -57.12 -34.51 -0.67
CA GLY A 84 -56.09 -33.79 0.11
C GLY A 84 -54.85 -34.61 0.48
N THR A 85 -54.71 -35.85 -0.01
CA THR A 85 -53.52 -36.68 0.23
C THR A 85 -52.37 -36.27 -0.70
N LEU A 86 -51.16 -36.06 -0.18
CA LEU A 86 -49.96 -35.70 -0.97
C LEU A 86 -49.57 -36.86 -1.91
N ILE A 87 -49.61 -36.62 -3.22
CA ILE A 87 -49.28 -37.59 -4.27
C ILE A 87 -47.76 -37.60 -4.54
N GLY A 88 -47.11 -36.43 -4.44
CA GLY A 88 -45.67 -36.30 -4.62
C GLY A 88 -45.16 -34.86 -4.54
N GLU A 89 -43.87 -34.72 -4.24
CA GLU A 89 -43.14 -33.46 -4.27
C GLU A 89 -42.16 -33.47 -5.46
N PHE A 90 -42.24 -32.49 -6.34
CA PHE A 90 -41.39 -32.36 -7.53
C PHE A 90 -40.49 -31.12 -7.42
N GLY A 91 -39.18 -31.34 -7.35
CA GLY A 91 -38.14 -30.31 -7.33
C GLY A 91 -36.79 -30.94 -7.65
N VAL A 92 -35.93 -30.23 -8.37
CA VAL A 92 -34.63 -30.74 -8.87
C VAL A 92 -33.67 -31.12 -7.74
N GLN A 93 -33.91 -30.64 -6.51
CA GLN A 93 -33.07 -30.87 -5.34
C GLN A 93 -33.88 -31.18 -4.09
N ARG A 94 -33.54 -32.27 -3.38
CA ARG A 94 -34.01 -32.52 -2.00
C ARG A 94 -33.20 -31.66 -1.03
N ARG A 95 -33.44 -30.34 -0.99
CA ARG A 95 -32.83 -29.45 0.01
C ARG A 95 -33.87 -29.04 1.05
N THR A 96 -33.62 -29.40 2.30
CA THR A 96 -34.37 -28.89 3.46
C THR A 96 -33.59 -27.70 4.04
N VAL A 97 -34.25 -26.55 4.17
CA VAL A 97 -33.66 -25.38 4.82
C VAL A 97 -33.60 -25.64 6.33
N VAL A 98 -32.39 -25.69 6.88
CA VAL A 98 -32.18 -25.82 8.34
C VAL A 98 -31.61 -24.50 8.85
N PRO A 99 -32.31 -23.78 9.73
CA PRO A 99 -31.78 -22.62 10.44
C PRO A 99 -30.45 -22.93 11.13
N PHE A 100 -29.49 -22.00 11.09
CA PHE A 100 -28.15 -22.19 11.67
C PHE A 100 -28.16 -22.63 13.14
N ALA A 101 -29.13 -22.13 13.93
CA ALA A 101 -29.31 -22.48 15.34
C ALA A 101 -29.67 -23.95 15.59
N LEU A 102 -30.17 -24.67 14.57
CA LEU A 102 -30.58 -26.08 14.68
C LEU A 102 -29.48 -27.05 14.22
N ILE A 103 -28.30 -26.54 13.83
CA ILE A 103 -27.17 -27.37 13.42
C ILE A 103 -26.40 -27.86 14.67
N PRO A 104 -26.25 -29.19 14.86
CA PRO A 104 -25.51 -29.72 16.00
C PRO A 104 -24.07 -29.18 16.07
N PRO A 105 -23.52 -28.90 17.27
CA PRO A 105 -22.15 -28.40 17.42
C PRO A 105 -21.09 -29.29 16.77
N GLN A 106 -21.29 -30.62 16.80
CA GLN A 106 -20.33 -31.58 16.24
C GLN A 106 -20.12 -31.44 14.71
N VAL A 107 -21.12 -30.92 13.99
CA VAL A 107 -21.01 -30.62 12.54
C VAL A 107 -20.64 -29.16 12.27
N ARG A 108 -20.71 -28.27 13.27
CA ARG A 108 -20.26 -26.88 13.15
C ARG A 108 -18.74 -26.73 13.30
N GLU A 109 -18.09 -27.66 13.97
CA GLU A 109 -16.69 -27.56 14.42
C GLU A 109 -15.74 -28.57 13.73
N ALA A 110 -16.20 -29.24 12.68
CA ALA A 110 -15.41 -30.23 11.91
C ALA A 110 -14.56 -29.60 10.80
#